data_AF-A0A3R9WLD7-F1
#
_entry.id   AF-A0A3R9WLD7-F1
#
_cell.length_a   1.000
_cell.length_b   1.000
_cell.length_c   1.000
_cell.angle_alpha   90.00
_cell.angle_beta   90.00
_cell.angle_gamma   90.00
#
_symmetry.space_group_name_H-M   'P 1'
#
loop_
_entity.id
_entity.type
_entity.pdbx_description
1 polymer ?
#
loop_
_entity_poly.entity_id
_entity_poly.type
_entity_poly.pdbx_seq_one_letter_code
_entity_poly.pdbx_strand_id
1 'polypeptide(L)'
;MHGPTLRQASRRHAPAAAALFAAVGLLAAGCADPEDTRPSGAAESADVHLVPVAAAGPDPFTTSSATGESAPAQAPVPNRTGQGIRTVNAATPGLYGGTQRLGSCDIERQLTLLTKDEDKARAFAEASGVETAQLPDYLRGLTPVVLRADTRVTNHGYRDGRADAHQAVLQAGTSVLVDGHGMPRVRCACGNPLQAPRTAKGSPVQKGDPWAGYRANQVIVVEPTVQKVDSLVLVNLLDNTWLERRTGDDGAQDKNPQHLTPYDPAEGIPERPPTTQTPQD
;
A
#
# COMPACT_ATOMS: atom_id res chain seq x y z
N MET A 1 -64.29 19.02 -69.66
CA MET A 1 -63.49 20.27 -69.66
C MET A 1 -62.13 19.96 -69.04
N HIS A 2 -61.08 20.70 -69.42
CA HIS A 2 -59.71 20.82 -68.85
C HIS A 2 -59.21 19.77 -67.83
N GLY A 3 -58.03 19.13 -67.98
CA GLY A 3 -56.97 19.27 -68.99
C GLY A 3 -55.84 18.22 -68.78
N PRO A 4 -54.83 18.13 -69.66
CA PRO A 4 -53.91 16.98 -69.72
C PRO A 4 -52.49 17.24 -69.18
N THR A 5 -51.69 16.18 -68.99
CA THR A 5 -50.32 16.10 -69.57
C THR A 5 -49.71 14.70 -69.46
N LEU A 6 -48.90 14.33 -70.47
CA LEU A 6 -47.99 13.19 -70.47
C LEU A 6 -46.56 13.72 -70.72
N ARG A 7 -45.58 13.27 -69.92
CA ARG A 7 -44.12 13.23 -70.19
C ARG A 7 -43.38 12.85 -68.90
N GLN A 8 -42.21 12.20 -68.91
CA GLN A 8 -41.68 11.19 -69.84
C GLN A 8 -40.58 10.45 -69.07
N ALA A 9 -40.43 9.14 -69.26
CA ALA A 9 -39.45 8.36 -68.51
C ALA A 9 -38.03 8.49 -69.10
N SER A 10 -37.04 8.55 -68.21
CA SER A 10 -35.79 7.81 -68.40
C SER A 10 -35.32 7.24 -67.05
N ARG A 11 -34.67 6.08 -67.10
CA ARG A 11 -34.11 5.35 -65.95
C ARG A 11 -32.74 4.80 -66.38
N ARG A 12 -31.97 4.32 -65.40
CA ARG A 12 -30.79 3.42 -65.55
C ARG A 12 -29.53 4.11 -66.05
N HIS A 13 -28.30 3.61 -65.80
CA HIS A 13 -27.71 2.93 -64.64
C HIS A 13 -26.17 3.03 -64.81
N ALA A 14 -25.38 2.78 -63.76
CA ALA A 14 -23.93 2.51 -63.85
C ALA A 14 -23.68 1.04 -64.35
N PRO A 15 -22.44 0.48 -64.46
CA PRO A 15 -21.12 1.02 -64.06
C PRO A 15 -19.86 0.67 -64.96
N ALA A 16 -18.70 1.22 -64.56
CA ALA A 16 -17.33 0.63 -64.52
C ALA A 16 -16.53 0.20 -65.80
N ALA A 17 -15.17 0.23 -65.63
CA ALA A 17 -14.08 -0.38 -66.43
C ALA A 17 -13.80 0.24 -67.84
N ALA A 18 -12.56 0.37 -68.37
CA ALA A 18 -11.17 0.20 -67.90
C ALA A 18 -10.22 1.08 -68.82
N ALA A 19 -8.88 1.00 -68.98
CA ALA A 19 -7.84 0.02 -68.60
C ALA A 19 -6.37 0.61 -68.58
N LEU A 20 -5.39 -0.29 -68.49
CA LEU A 20 -3.91 -0.21 -68.49
C LEU A 20 -3.16 0.76 -69.46
N PHE A 21 -1.94 1.15 -69.05
CA PHE A 21 -0.66 0.81 -69.73
C PHE A 21 0.46 0.61 -68.68
N ALA A 22 1.63 0.04 -69.06
CA ALA A 22 2.60 -0.56 -68.11
C ALA A 22 4.09 -0.29 -68.42
N ALA A 23 4.97 -0.51 -67.43
CA ALA A 23 6.43 -0.59 -67.56
C ALA A 23 7.04 -1.58 -66.54
N VAL A 24 8.27 -2.07 -66.80
CA VAL A 24 8.91 -3.23 -66.12
C VAL A 24 10.07 -2.80 -65.21
N GLY A 25 10.34 -3.52 -64.10
CA GLY A 25 11.52 -3.24 -63.26
C GLY A 25 11.88 -4.27 -62.17
N LEU A 26 12.69 -5.28 -62.54
CA LEU A 26 13.52 -6.17 -61.69
C LEU A 26 12.87 -7.11 -60.66
N LEU A 27 13.53 -8.27 -60.48
CA LEU A 27 13.27 -9.28 -59.45
C LEU A 27 14.35 -9.21 -58.36
N ALA A 28 13.95 -9.32 -57.10
CA ALA A 28 14.83 -9.67 -55.98
C ALA A 28 14.06 -10.55 -54.98
N ALA A 29 14.31 -11.86 -55.01
CA ALA A 29 13.70 -12.79 -54.06
C ALA A 29 14.47 -12.78 -52.73
N GLY A 30 14.15 -11.82 -51.87
CA GLY A 30 14.63 -11.80 -50.48
C GLY A 30 13.61 -12.46 -49.55
N CYS A 31 13.96 -13.62 -48.99
CA CYS A 31 13.23 -14.14 -47.82
C CYS A 31 13.65 -13.31 -46.61
N ALA A 32 12.76 -12.40 -46.18
CA ALA A 32 12.83 -11.76 -44.88
C ALA A 32 11.54 -12.14 -44.15
N ASP A 33 11.67 -12.88 -43.05
CA ASP A 33 10.54 -13.15 -42.17
C ASP A 33 9.96 -11.83 -41.65
N PRO A 34 8.63 -11.75 -41.42
CA PRO A 34 8.04 -10.62 -40.72
C PRO A 34 8.54 -10.64 -39.28
N GLU A 35 9.63 -9.92 -39.01
CA GLU A 35 10.24 -9.84 -37.68
C GLU A 35 9.21 -9.26 -36.71
N ASP A 36 8.64 -10.17 -35.90
CA ASP A 36 7.48 -9.95 -35.04
C ASP A 36 7.84 -8.94 -33.94
N THR A 37 7.79 -7.67 -34.31
CA THR A 37 8.20 -6.49 -33.54
C THR A 37 7.15 -6.23 -32.46
N ARG A 38 7.02 -7.21 -31.57
CA ARG A 38 6.40 -7.06 -30.26
C ARG A 38 7.11 -5.88 -29.59
N PRO A 39 6.37 -4.86 -29.10
CA PRO A 39 6.96 -3.91 -28.20
C PRO A 39 7.53 -4.68 -27.02
N SER A 40 8.85 -4.79 -26.94
CA SER A 40 9.54 -5.21 -25.73
C SER A 40 9.34 -4.07 -24.73
N GLY A 41 8.17 -4.07 -24.09
CA GLY A 41 7.84 -3.16 -23.02
C GLY A 41 8.80 -3.45 -21.88
N ALA A 42 9.89 -2.69 -21.83
CA ALA A 42 10.85 -2.72 -20.75
C ALA A 42 10.05 -2.60 -19.45
N ALA A 43 10.05 -3.67 -18.65
CA ALA A 43 9.12 -3.80 -17.55
C ALA A 43 9.46 -2.75 -16.49
N GLU A 44 8.73 -1.63 -16.51
CA GLU A 44 9.06 -0.44 -15.73
C GLU A 44 9.21 -0.80 -14.26
N SER A 45 10.39 -0.50 -13.73
CA SER A 45 10.74 -0.74 -12.35
C SER A 45 10.04 0.27 -11.47
N ALA A 46 8.83 -0.09 -11.03
CA ALA A 46 7.92 0.76 -10.28
C ALA A 46 8.65 1.62 -9.23
N ASP A 47 8.50 2.94 -9.36
CA ASP A 47 9.08 3.92 -8.45
C ASP A 47 8.61 3.69 -7.01
N VAL A 48 9.56 3.76 -6.06
CA VAL A 48 9.33 3.57 -4.63
C VAL A 48 9.59 4.89 -3.90
N HIS A 49 8.53 5.47 -3.37
CA HIS A 49 8.58 6.74 -2.65
C HIS A 49 9.05 6.55 -1.21
N LEU A 50 10.07 7.28 -0.79
CA LEU A 50 10.50 7.35 0.61
C LEU A 50 9.61 8.35 1.33
N VAL A 51 8.92 7.91 2.39
CA VAL A 51 7.91 8.71 3.12
C VAL A 51 8.33 8.89 4.58
N PRO A 52 8.89 10.06 4.95
CA PRO A 52 9.27 10.38 6.33
C PRO A 52 8.08 10.43 7.29
N VAL A 53 8.32 10.20 8.58
CA VAL A 53 7.26 10.09 9.62
C VAL A 53 6.28 11.26 9.61
N ALA A 54 6.78 12.50 9.65
CA ALA A 54 5.96 13.70 9.79
C ALA A 54 5.38 14.24 8.46
N ALA A 55 5.81 13.72 7.31
CA ALA A 55 5.36 14.22 6.02
C ALA A 55 3.97 13.66 5.69
N ALA A 56 2.96 14.52 5.44
CA ALA A 56 1.66 14.03 4.94
C ALA A 56 1.80 13.28 3.60
N GLY A 57 2.68 13.79 2.72
CA GLY A 57 2.80 13.36 1.33
C GLY A 57 1.88 14.15 0.40
N PRO A 58 1.96 13.93 -0.92
CA PRO A 58 0.97 14.46 -1.87
C PRO A 58 -0.39 13.79 -1.65
N ASP A 59 -1.43 14.44 -2.17
CA ASP A 59 -2.78 13.87 -2.32
C ASP A 59 -3.35 13.19 -1.04
N PRO A 60 -3.36 13.83 0.15
CA PRO A 60 -3.82 13.19 1.38
C PRO A 60 -5.35 12.99 1.41
N PHE A 61 -5.79 11.82 1.89
CA PHE A 61 -7.20 11.56 2.16
C PHE A 61 -7.74 12.46 3.28
N THR A 62 -7.02 12.62 4.39
CA THR A 62 -7.40 13.50 5.50
C THR A 62 -6.24 14.34 6.00
N THR A 63 -6.54 15.34 6.83
CA THR A 63 -5.52 15.88 7.75
C THR A 63 -5.12 14.79 8.76
N SER A 64 -4.02 15.01 9.48
CA SER A 64 -3.47 14.03 10.41
C SER A 64 -4.45 13.65 11.54
N SER A 65 -4.57 12.34 11.78
CA SER A 65 -5.15 11.69 12.95
C SER A 65 -4.09 11.12 13.90
N ALA A 66 -2.79 11.22 13.56
CA ALA A 66 -1.69 10.88 14.45
C ALA A 66 -1.72 11.75 15.72
N THR A 67 -1.43 11.13 16.88
CA THR A 67 -1.53 11.74 18.21
C THR A 67 -0.18 12.29 18.70
N GLY A 68 -0.13 12.83 19.92
CA GLY A 68 1.15 13.16 20.59
C GLY A 68 2.01 11.93 20.91
N GLU A 69 1.41 10.73 20.90
CA GLU A 69 2.08 9.45 21.14
C GLU A 69 2.60 8.80 19.85
N SER A 70 2.39 9.46 18.71
CA SER A 70 3.20 9.22 17.52
C SER A 70 4.63 9.65 17.80
N ALA A 71 5.51 8.67 18.09
CA ALA A 71 6.91 8.93 18.37
C ALA A 71 7.57 9.77 17.26
N PRO A 72 8.53 10.65 17.60
CA PRO A 72 9.37 11.30 16.60
C PRO A 72 10.12 10.26 15.77
N ALA A 73 10.62 10.67 14.60
CA ALA A 73 11.36 9.81 13.68
C ALA A 73 12.41 8.96 14.41
N GLN A 74 12.19 7.65 14.44
CA GLN A 74 13.03 6.72 15.19
C GLN A 74 14.22 6.30 14.33
N ALA A 75 15.36 6.03 14.98
CA ALA A 75 16.42 5.26 14.33
C ALA A 75 15.86 3.86 14.02
N PRO A 76 15.94 3.36 12.76
CA PRO A 76 15.49 2.02 12.44
C PRO A 76 16.19 0.98 13.30
N VAL A 77 15.43 0.03 13.86
CA VAL A 77 16.02 -1.00 14.73
C VAL A 77 17.07 -1.84 13.97
N PRO A 78 18.20 -2.23 14.60
CA PRO A 78 19.31 -2.85 13.89
C PRO A 78 18.92 -4.14 13.15
N ASN A 79 18.99 -4.13 11.81
CA ASN A 79 18.90 -5.37 11.03
C ASN A 79 20.21 -6.16 11.15
N ARG A 80 20.31 -6.97 12.22
CA ARG A 80 21.48 -7.79 12.58
C ARG A 80 22.02 -8.67 11.46
N THR A 81 21.18 -9.05 10.49
CA THR A 81 21.59 -9.92 9.38
C THR A 81 22.33 -9.17 8.27
N GLY A 82 21.98 -7.90 8.03
CA GLY A 82 22.35 -7.15 6.81
C GLY A 82 21.74 -7.69 5.50
N GLN A 83 20.99 -8.80 5.55
CA GLN A 83 20.54 -9.61 4.42
C GLN A 83 19.24 -9.06 3.79
N GLY A 84 19.36 -7.93 3.08
CA GLY A 84 18.34 -7.47 2.12
C GLY A 84 16.98 -7.07 2.71
N ILE A 85 15.98 -6.97 1.83
CA ILE A 85 14.58 -6.79 2.22
C ILE A 85 14.06 -8.13 2.74
N ARG A 86 13.58 -8.18 3.99
CA ARG A 86 13.00 -9.39 4.58
C ARG A 86 11.50 -9.26 4.82
N THR A 87 10.78 -10.35 4.59
CA THR A 87 9.40 -10.51 5.03
C THR A 87 9.38 -10.83 6.53
N VAL A 88 8.46 -10.21 7.27
CA VAL A 88 8.24 -10.45 8.71
C VAL A 88 6.75 -10.73 8.92
N ASN A 89 6.43 -11.80 9.64
CA ASN A 89 5.04 -12.13 9.94
C ASN A 89 4.45 -11.09 10.91
N ALA A 90 3.21 -10.66 10.69
CA ALA A 90 2.60 -9.56 11.42
C ALA A 90 2.39 -9.80 12.93
N ALA A 91 2.33 -11.06 13.38
CA ALA A 91 2.30 -11.41 14.81
C ALA A 91 3.69 -11.46 15.47
N THR A 92 4.77 -11.12 14.76
CA THR A 92 6.13 -11.13 15.32
C THR A 92 6.22 -10.12 16.47
N PRO A 93 6.46 -10.54 17.73
CA PRO A 93 6.47 -9.62 18.86
C PRO A 93 7.49 -8.48 18.66
N GLY A 94 7.08 -7.26 18.94
CA GLY A 94 7.94 -6.08 18.78
C GLY A 94 8.26 -5.72 17.33
N LEU A 95 7.57 -6.28 16.33
CA LEU A 95 7.47 -5.69 14.98
C LEU A 95 6.95 -4.24 15.06
N TYR A 96 6.00 -4.03 15.98
CA TYR A 96 5.36 -2.76 16.26
C TYR A 96 5.72 -2.24 17.66
N GLY A 97 5.55 -0.94 17.86
CA GLY A 97 5.57 -0.29 19.16
C GLY A 97 4.32 0.56 19.42
N GLY A 98 4.22 1.11 20.62
CA GLY A 98 3.21 2.10 21.01
C GLY A 98 3.53 2.65 22.40
N THR A 99 2.78 3.64 22.87
CA THR A 99 2.82 4.05 24.28
C THR A 99 1.78 3.26 25.07
N GLN A 100 2.16 2.68 26.21
CA GLN A 100 1.20 1.98 27.08
C GLN A 100 0.02 2.88 27.47
N ARG A 101 -1.19 2.35 27.31
CA ARG A 101 -2.51 2.96 27.54
C ARG A 101 -2.90 4.11 26.61
N LEU A 102 -2.17 4.35 25.52
CA LEU A 102 -2.45 5.44 24.60
C LEU A 102 -2.31 5.04 23.11
N GLY A 103 -3.25 5.53 22.28
CA GLY A 103 -3.25 5.30 20.84
C GLY A 103 -2.30 6.24 20.09
N SER A 104 -1.49 5.70 19.19
CA SER A 104 -0.67 6.49 18.25
C SER A 104 -1.51 7.18 17.15
N CYS A 105 -2.79 6.83 17.03
CA CYS A 105 -3.74 7.38 16.07
C CYS A 105 -5.14 7.50 16.70
N ASP A 106 -5.81 8.62 16.46
CA ASP A 106 -7.19 8.89 16.89
C ASP A 106 -8.17 8.39 15.81
N ILE A 107 -8.84 7.27 16.09
CA ILE A 107 -9.73 6.58 15.15
C ILE A 107 -11.01 7.38 14.88
N GLU A 108 -11.63 7.98 15.90
CA GLU A 108 -12.87 8.75 15.73
C GLU A 108 -12.62 10.05 14.97
N ARG A 109 -11.45 10.69 15.18
CA ARG A 109 -10.98 11.79 14.33
C ARG A 109 -10.69 11.34 12.91
N GLN A 110 -10.05 10.19 12.70
CA GLN A 110 -9.79 9.66 11.35
C GLN A 110 -11.10 9.40 10.59
N LEU A 111 -12.08 8.78 11.26
CA LEU A 111 -13.42 8.54 10.73
C LEU A 111 -14.11 9.87 10.40
N THR A 112 -14.19 10.80 11.36
CA THR A 112 -14.84 12.12 11.20
C THR A 112 -14.23 12.93 10.07
N LEU A 113 -12.90 12.88 9.89
CA LEU A 113 -12.21 13.58 8.80
C LEU A 113 -12.45 12.93 7.44
N LEU A 114 -12.58 11.60 7.39
CA LEU A 114 -12.81 10.84 6.15
C LEU A 114 -14.26 10.98 5.68
N THR A 115 -15.24 10.79 6.56
CA THR A 115 -16.68 10.80 6.21
C THR A 115 -17.25 12.22 6.06
N LYS A 116 -16.43 13.25 6.18
CA LYS A 116 -16.80 14.64 5.85
C LYS A 116 -16.87 14.89 4.33
N ASP A 117 -16.27 14.00 3.54
CA ASP A 117 -16.20 14.07 2.08
C ASP A 117 -16.63 12.70 1.52
N GLU A 118 -17.81 12.64 0.90
CA GLU A 118 -18.42 11.37 0.45
C GLU A 118 -17.65 10.71 -0.69
N ASP A 119 -16.97 11.49 -1.53
CA ASP A 119 -16.15 10.98 -2.64
C ASP A 119 -14.84 10.39 -2.10
N LYS A 120 -14.21 11.04 -1.13
CA LYS A 120 -13.07 10.48 -0.38
C LYS A 120 -13.44 9.23 0.41
N ALA A 121 -14.57 9.23 1.11
CA ALA A 121 -15.05 8.05 1.82
C ALA A 121 -15.24 6.86 0.85
N ARG A 122 -15.88 7.09 -0.30
CA ARG A 122 -16.09 6.07 -1.35
C ARG A 122 -14.77 5.55 -1.92
N ALA A 123 -13.84 6.44 -2.30
CA ALA A 123 -12.53 6.04 -2.84
C ALA A 123 -11.65 5.30 -1.80
N PHE A 124 -11.75 5.67 -0.53
CA PHE A 124 -11.07 4.97 0.56
C PHE A 124 -11.64 3.57 0.78
N ALA A 125 -12.97 3.41 0.71
CA ALA A 125 -13.65 2.13 0.85
C ALA A 125 -13.25 1.16 -0.27
N GLU A 126 -13.26 1.64 -1.53
CA GLU A 126 -12.79 0.89 -2.71
C GLU A 126 -11.34 0.41 -2.54
N ALA A 127 -10.42 1.30 -2.16
CA ALA A 127 -9.01 0.96 -1.94
C ALA A 127 -8.78 0.04 -0.72
N SER A 128 -9.65 0.09 0.28
CA SER A 128 -9.59 -0.77 1.46
C SER A 128 -10.22 -2.15 1.22
N GLY A 129 -11.04 -2.31 0.17
CA GLY A 129 -11.80 -3.52 -0.11
C GLY A 129 -13.01 -3.72 0.81
N VAL A 130 -13.67 -2.62 1.22
CA VAL A 130 -14.84 -2.63 2.12
C VAL A 130 -15.98 -1.80 1.54
N GLU A 131 -17.21 -1.99 2.03
CA GLU A 131 -18.33 -1.13 1.66
C GLU A 131 -18.25 0.23 2.38
N THR A 132 -18.67 1.33 1.72
CA THR A 132 -18.66 2.67 2.33
C THR A 132 -19.48 2.75 3.63
N ALA A 133 -20.57 1.97 3.72
CA ALA A 133 -21.39 1.86 4.92
C ALA A 133 -20.69 1.15 6.09
N GLN A 134 -19.68 0.32 5.81
CA GLN A 134 -18.90 -0.43 6.81
C GLN A 134 -17.68 0.34 7.33
N LEU A 135 -17.37 1.52 6.78
CA LEU A 135 -16.20 2.33 7.19
C LEU A 135 -16.11 2.62 8.70
N PRO A 136 -17.20 2.92 9.43
CA PRO A 136 -17.14 3.15 10.88
C PRO A 136 -16.63 1.92 11.63
N ASP A 137 -17.15 0.74 11.30
CA ASP A 137 -16.82 -0.51 11.99
C ASP A 137 -15.47 -1.07 11.52
N TYR A 138 -15.13 -0.87 10.23
CA TYR A 138 -13.80 -1.19 9.70
C TYR A 138 -12.71 -0.39 10.42
N LEU A 139 -12.84 0.95 10.51
CA LEU A 139 -11.83 1.79 11.16
C LEU A 139 -11.72 1.53 12.67
N ARG A 140 -12.84 1.29 13.36
CA ARG A 140 -12.86 0.88 14.79
C ARG A 140 -12.33 -0.53 15.03
N GLY A 141 -12.35 -1.39 14.02
CA GLY A 141 -11.72 -2.71 14.05
C GLY A 141 -10.21 -2.70 13.84
N LEU A 142 -9.59 -1.53 13.61
CA LEU A 142 -8.14 -1.39 13.47
C LEU A 142 -7.46 -0.99 14.79
N THR A 143 -6.19 -1.36 14.93
CA THR A 143 -5.39 -1.13 16.14
C THR A 143 -4.34 -0.04 15.87
N PRO A 144 -4.22 1.02 16.70
CA PRO A 144 -3.22 2.06 16.51
C PRO A 144 -1.86 1.60 17.04
N VAL A 145 -0.86 1.59 16.16
CA VAL A 145 0.52 1.18 16.45
C VAL A 145 1.55 2.11 15.78
N VAL A 146 2.83 1.88 16.04
CA VAL A 146 3.99 2.58 15.46
C VAL A 146 4.92 1.57 14.79
N LEU A 147 5.39 1.87 13.58
CA LEU A 147 6.36 1.03 12.86
C LEU A 147 7.76 1.16 13.48
N ARG A 148 8.38 0.05 13.91
CA ARG A 148 9.77 0.05 14.46
C ARG A 148 10.87 -0.10 13.40
N ALA A 149 10.50 -0.41 12.16
CA ALA A 149 11.42 -0.53 11.02
C ALA A 149 10.84 0.15 9.78
N ASP A 150 11.73 0.58 8.89
CA ASP A 150 11.36 1.13 7.58
C ASP A 150 10.57 0.07 6.79
N THR A 151 9.30 0.33 6.48
CA THR A 151 8.36 -0.70 6.01
C THR A 151 7.84 -0.40 4.61
N ARG A 152 7.96 -1.36 3.69
CA ARG A 152 7.45 -1.24 2.31
C ARG A 152 5.95 -1.53 2.26
N VAL A 153 5.19 -0.66 1.60
CA VAL A 153 3.73 -0.75 1.43
C VAL A 153 3.31 -0.35 0.01
N THR A 154 2.07 -0.64 -0.35
CA THR A 154 1.35 0.13 -1.37
C THR A 154 0.54 1.21 -0.64
N ASN A 155 0.78 2.47 -0.96
CA ASN A 155 0.10 3.65 -0.41
C ASN A 155 -0.82 4.24 -1.48
N HIS A 156 -1.91 4.91 -1.08
CA HIS A 156 -2.89 5.46 -2.00
C HIS A 156 -3.11 6.95 -1.73
N GLY A 157 -2.78 7.82 -2.69
CA GLY A 157 -3.19 9.22 -2.66
C GLY A 157 -4.64 9.38 -3.13
N TYR A 158 -5.33 10.45 -2.75
CA TYR A 158 -6.63 10.82 -3.31
C TYR A 158 -6.48 11.86 -4.42
N ARG A 159 -6.64 11.43 -5.67
CA ARG A 159 -6.51 12.28 -6.87
C ARG A 159 -7.60 11.92 -7.87
N ASP A 160 -8.10 12.90 -8.62
CA ASP A 160 -9.08 12.70 -9.71
C ASP A 160 -10.36 11.93 -9.26
N GLY A 161 -10.77 12.07 -7.99
CA GLY A 161 -11.93 11.37 -7.42
C GLY A 161 -11.71 9.90 -7.01
N ARG A 162 -10.46 9.42 -7.00
CA ARG A 162 -10.09 8.01 -6.80
C ARG A 162 -8.85 7.82 -5.93
N ALA A 163 -8.61 6.59 -5.53
CA ALA A 163 -7.41 6.17 -4.82
C ALA A 163 -6.27 5.78 -5.79
N ASP A 164 -5.16 6.50 -5.77
CA ASP A 164 -4.03 6.37 -6.68
C ASP A 164 -2.85 5.62 -6.05
N ALA A 165 -2.70 4.35 -6.46
CA ALA A 165 -1.82 3.37 -5.84
C ALA A 165 -0.34 3.47 -6.28
N HIS A 166 0.53 3.86 -5.35
CA HIS A 166 1.98 3.95 -5.55
C HIS A 166 2.75 3.06 -4.56
N GLN A 167 3.98 2.67 -4.87
CA GLN A 167 4.84 1.96 -3.92
C GLN A 167 5.53 2.96 -2.99
N ALA A 168 5.61 2.63 -1.71
CA ALA A 168 6.26 3.47 -0.72
C ALA A 168 7.07 2.66 0.29
N VAL A 169 8.05 3.32 0.92
CA VAL A 169 8.65 2.90 2.19
C VAL A 169 8.30 3.95 3.23
N LEU A 170 7.60 3.53 4.28
CA LEU A 170 7.27 4.36 5.44
C LEU A 170 8.43 4.29 6.44
N GLN A 171 8.90 5.44 6.92
CA GLN A 171 9.99 5.53 7.90
C GLN A 171 9.60 4.94 9.27
N ALA A 172 10.55 4.32 9.98
CA ALA A 172 10.42 3.95 11.39
C ALA A 172 9.98 5.15 12.28
N GLY A 173 8.99 4.93 13.15
CA GLY A 173 8.25 5.97 13.86
C GLY A 173 6.93 6.38 13.19
N THR A 174 6.66 5.97 11.94
CA THR A 174 5.36 6.25 11.31
C THR A 174 4.24 5.53 12.07
N SER A 175 3.21 6.29 12.47
CA SER A 175 2.02 5.76 13.13
C SER A 175 0.99 5.28 12.10
N VAL A 176 0.47 4.07 12.32
CA VAL A 176 -0.44 3.37 11.41
C VAL A 176 -1.56 2.68 12.18
N LEU A 177 -2.70 2.50 11.52
CA LEU A 177 -3.75 1.58 11.96
C LEU A 177 -3.50 0.21 11.30
N VAL A 178 -3.44 -0.87 12.08
CA VAL A 178 -3.31 -2.26 11.58
C VAL A 178 -4.61 -3.06 11.74
N ASP A 179 -4.91 -3.97 10.81
CA ASP A 179 -6.07 -4.86 10.93
C ASP A 179 -5.84 -6.05 11.87
N GLY A 180 -6.87 -6.88 12.04
CA GLY A 180 -6.81 -8.09 12.87
C GLY A 180 -5.98 -9.24 12.31
N HIS A 181 -5.29 -9.07 11.18
CA HIS A 181 -4.18 -9.93 10.75
C HIS A 181 -2.82 -9.23 10.87
N GLY A 182 -2.78 -8.12 11.62
CA GLY A 182 -1.63 -7.27 11.89
C GLY A 182 -1.17 -6.41 10.71
N MET A 183 -1.87 -6.38 9.58
CA MET A 183 -1.40 -5.64 8.39
C MET A 183 -1.66 -4.14 8.50
N PRO A 184 -0.69 -3.24 8.19
CA PRO A 184 -0.93 -1.80 8.10
C PRO A 184 -1.98 -1.46 7.04
N ARG A 185 -3.07 -0.80 7.46
CA ARG A 185 -4.23 -0.45 6.61
C ARG A 185 -4.46 1.05 6.45
N VAL A 186 -4.00 1.90 7.37
CA VAL A 186 -4.12 3.36 7.27
C VAL A 186 -2.87 4.04 7.78
N ARG A 187 -2.39 5.08 7.09
CA ARG A 187 -1.31 5.95 7.57
C ARG A 187 -1.88 7.21 8.23
N CYS A 188 -1.71 7.33 9.55
CA CYS A 188 -2.43 8.33 10.35
C CYS A 188 -2.02 9.79 10.08
N ALA A 189 -0.83 10.02 9.53
CA ALA A 189 -0.37 11.36 9.13
C ALA A 189 -1.15 11.96 7.92
N CYS A 190 -1.87 11.14 7.15
CA CYS A 190 -2.59 11.57 5.94
C CYS A 190 -3.93 10.86 5.68
N GLY A 191 -4.34 9.89 6.51
CA GLY A 191 -5.56 9.09 6.33
C GLY A 191 -5.53 8.15 5.13
N ASN A 192 -4.40 8.02 4.43
CA ASN A 192 -4.32 7.23 3.20
C ASN A 192 -4.48 5.73 3.50
N PRO A 193 -5.27 4.98 2.71
CA PRO A 193 -5.38 3.55 2.86
C PRO A 193 -4.11 2.85 2.35
N LEU A 194 -3.73 1.80 3.05
CA LEU A 194 -2.53 1.01 2.80
C LEU A 194 -2.92 -0.43 2.40
N GLN A 195 -2.10 -1.01 1.52
CA GLN A 195 -2.15 -2.41 1.13
C GLN A 195 -0.74 -3.01 1.19
N ALA A 196 -0.65 -4.34 1.12
CA ALA A 196 0.61 -5.05 0.92
C ALA A 196 1.40 -4.48 -0.29
N PRO A 197 2.74 -4.43 -0.22
CA PRO A 197 3.56 -3.94 -1.33
C PRO A 197 3.47 -4.87 -2.54
N ARG A 198 3.49 -4.28 -3.74
CA ARG A 198 3.57 -5.03 -5.00
C ARG A 198 5.02 -5.43 -5.27
N THR A 199 5.24 -6.67 -5.70
CA THR A 199 6.57 -7.15 -6.11
C THR A 199 7.14 -6.25 -7.20
N ALA A 200 8.36 -5.73 -7.02
CA ALA A 200 9.02 -4.94 -8.05
C ALA A 200 9.40 -5.84 -9.25
N LYS A 201 9.20 -5.34 -10.46
CA LYS A 201 9.83 -5.88 -11.67
C LYS A 201 11.15 -5.15 -11.86
N GLY A 202 12.27 -5.87 -11.92
CA GLY A 202 13.60 -5.26 -11.93
C GLY A 202 13.92 -4.47 -10.65
N SER A 203 14.88 -3.54 -10.75
CA SER A 203 15.39 -2.75 -9.62
C SER A 203 14.60 -1.44 -9.44
N PRO A 204 13.74 -1.31 -8.42
CA PRO A 204 12.89 -0.12 -8.26
C PRO A 204 13.72 1.14 -7.98
N VAL A 205 13.40 2.23 -8.68
CA VAL A 205 14.02 3.54 -8.47
C VAL A 205 13.41 4.22 -7.25
N GLN A 206 14.25 4.81 -6.40
CA GLN A 206 13.80 5.49 -5.18
C GLN A 206 13.48 6.97 -5.47
N LYS A 207 12.43 7.51 -4.84
CA LYS A 207 12.00 8.90 -4.98
C LYS A 207 11.83 9.56 -3.61
N GLY A 208 12.15 10.86 -3.53
CA GLY A 208 12.19 11.59 -2.27
C GLY A 208 13.50 11.37 -1.51
N ASP A 209 13.75 12.24 -0.53
CA ASP A 209 15.04 12.27 0.17
C ASP A 209 15.14 11.14 1.22
N PRO A 210 16.23 10.34 1.23
CA PRO A 210 16.45 9.34 2.26
C PRO A 210 16.79 9.99 3.61
N TRP A 211 16.11 9.56 4.67
CA TRP A 211 16.41 10.02 6.04
C TRP A 211 17.78 9.54 6.52
N ALA A 212 18.33 10.25 7.52
CA ALA A 212 19.48 9.78 8.27
C ALA A 212 19.21 8.37 8.83
N GLY A 213 20.11 7.43 8.53
CA GLY A 213 19.96 6.03 8.91
C GLY A 213 19.19 5.15 7.91
N TYR A 214 18.56 5.69 6.85
CA TYR A 214 17.88 4.89 5.83
C TYR A 214 18.81 3.86 5.19
N ARG A 215 18.35 2.61 5.02
CA ARG A 215 19.07 1.52 4.34
C ARG A 215 18.11 0.66 3.53
N ALA A 216 18.25 0.67 2.21
CA ALA A 216 17.41 -0.12 1.30
C ALA A 216 17.43 -1.63 1.59
N ASN A 217 18.54 -2.17 2.11
CA ASN A 217 18.72 -3.56 2.54
C ASN A 217 18.36 -3.82 4.02
N GLN A 218 17.59 -2.93 4.64
CA GLN A 218 17.02 -3.13 5.99
C GLN A 218 15.50 -2.88 6.03
N VAL A 219 14.92 -2.42 4.92
CA VAL A 219 13.47 -2.27 4.75
C VAL A 219 12.79 -3.64 4.91
N ILE A 220 11.66 -3.69 5.61
CA ILE A 220 10.86 -4.90 5.78
C ILE A 220 9.59 -4.89 4.92
N VAL A 221 9.06 -6.08 4.66
CA VAL A 221 7.68 -6.32 4.21
C VAL A 221 6.93 -7.00 5.35
N VAL A 222 5.72 -6.53 5.67
CA VAL A 222 4.84 -7.26 6.60
C VAL A 222 4.00 -8.26 5.82
N GLU A 223 3.90 -9.48 6.33
CA GLU A 223 3.02 -10.55 5.83
C GLU A 223 1.90 -10.84 6.84
N PRO A 224 0.63 -10.89 6.43
CA PRO A 224 -0.50 -11.12 7.33
C PRO A 224 -0.42 -12.46 8.04
N THR A 225 -1.02 -12.54 9.23
CA THR A 225 -1.35 -13.83 9.82
C THR A 225 -2.49 -14.53 9.06
N VAL A 226 -2.44 -15.86 8.98
CA VAL A 226 -3.49 -16.69 8.34
C VAL A 226 -4.77 -16.73 9.19
N GLN A 227 -4.63 -16.61 10.51
CA GLN A 227 -5.72 -16.47 11.47
C GLN A 227 -5.72 -15.05 12.04
N LYS A 228 -6.87 -14.58 12.55
CA LYS A 228 -6.90 -13.32 13.28
C LYS A 228 -6.09 -13.41 14.58
N VAL A 229 -5.51 -12.29 14.99
CA VAL A 229 -4.84 -12.14 16.30
C VAL A 229 -5.73 -11.35 17.25
N ASP A 230 -5.94 -11.86 18.46
CA ASP A 230 -6.73 -11.18 19.49
C ASP A 230 -5.96 -10.04 20.19
N SER A 231 -4.62 -10.15 20.23
CA SER A 231 -3.72 -9.11 20.72
C SER A 231 -2.39 -9.09 19.96
N LEU A 232 -1.70 -7.95 20.03
CA LEU A 232 -0.36 -7.71 19.50
C LEU A 232 0.61 -7.45 20.65
N VAL A 233 1.75 -8.13 20.65
CA VAL A 233 2.85 -7.84 21.58
C VAL A 233 3.72 -6.73 20.97
N LEU A 234 3.61 -5.54 21.54
CA LEU A 234 4.28 -4.30 21.16
C LEU A 234 5.50 -4.04 22.06
N VAL A 235 6.42 -3.18 21.60
CA VAL A 235 7.40 -2.53 22.47
C VAL A 235 6.83 -1.21 22.99
N ASN A 236 6.84 -0.99 24.31
CA ASN A 236 6.49 0.29 24.91
C ASN A 236 7.59 1.32 24.59
N LEU A 237 7.24 2.40 23.90
CA LEU A 237 8.21 3.35 23.35
C LEU A 237 8.80 4.31 24.39
N LEU A 238 8.26 4.35 25.61
CA LEU A 238 8.76 5.19 26.71
C LEU A 238 9.93 4.56 27.48
N ASP A 239 9.94 3.23 27.64
CA ASP A 239 10.85 2.50 28.53
C ASP A 239 11.49 1.25 27.91
N ASN A 240 11.12 0.90 26.67
CA ASN A 240 11.49 -0.35 25.99
C ASN A 240 11.07 -1.63 26.72
N THR A 241 9.96 -1.61 27.47
CA THR A 241 9.34 -2.82 28.03
C THR A 241 8.38 -3.49 27.03
N TRP A 242 7.91 -4.69 27.39
CA TRP A 242 6.93 -5.44 26.61
C TRP A 242 5.49 -5.07 26.98
N LEU A 243 4.69 -4.78 25.97
CA LEU A 243 3.29 -4.36 26.05
C LEU A 243 2.40 -5.31 25.26
N GLU A 244 1.24 -5.70 25.79
CA GLU A 244 0.18 -6.40 25.06
C GLU A 244 -0.99 -5.44 24.82
N ARG A 245 -1.24 -5.14 23.53
CA ARG A 245 -2.42 -4.36 23.09
C ARG A 245 -3.43 -5.28 22.45
N ARG A 246 -4.70 -5.18 22.85
CA ARG A 246 -5.79 -5.93 22.22
C ARG A 246 -6.07 -5.39 20.82
N THR A 247 -6.34 -6.28 19.87
CA THR A 247 -6.72 -5.90 18.51
C THR A 247 -8.05 -5.14 18.49
N GLY A 248 -8.09 -3.98 17.83
CA GLY A 248 -9.25 -3.09 17.80
C GLY A 248 -9.49 -2.30 19.10
N ASP A 249 -8.50 -2.26 20.00
CA ASP A 249 -8.48 -1.38 21.16
C ASP A 249 -7.52 -0.21 20.90
N ASP A 250 -7.85 1.00 21.38
CA ASP A 250 -7.01 2.19 21.20
C ASP A 250 -5.77 2.19 22.11
N GLY A 251 -5.72 1.28 23.08
CA GLY A 251 -4.73 1.19 24.14
C GLY A 251 -5.36 1.19 25.53
N ALA A 252 -6.61 1.62 25.70
CA ALA A 252 -7.29 1.65 27.00
C ALA A 252 -7.28 0.31 27.77
N GLN A 253 -7.21 -0.83 27.07
CA GLN A 253 -7.17 -2.19 27.64
C GLN A 253 -5.76 -2.81 27.68
N ASP A 254 -4.70 -2.04 27.40
CA ASP A 254 -3.29 -2.44 27.41
C ASP A 254 -2.85 -3.12 28.72
N LYS A 255 -2.05 -4.18 28.60
CA LYS A 255 -1.53 -5.00 29.72
C LYS A 255 -0.07 -5.37 29.51
N ASN A 256 0.57 -5.92 30.53
CA ASN A 256 1.84 -6.63 30.35
C ASN A 256 1.53 -8.02 29.74
N PRO A 257 2.30 -8.51 28.74
CA PRO A 257 2.06 -9.84 28.18
C PRO A 257 2.17 -10.96 29.21
N GLN A 258 1.32 -11.97 29.11
CA GLN A 258 1.35 -13.13 30.03
C GLN A 258 2.60 -14.00 29.85
N HIS A 259 3.17 -14.01 28.64
CA HIS A 259 4.41 -14.70 28.31
C HIS A 259 5.41 -13.70 27.76
N LEU A 260 6.53 -13.51 28.47
CA LEU A 260 7.64 -12.71 27.96
C LEU A 260 8.34 -13.44 26.81
N THR A 261 8.74 -12.69 25.80
CA THR A 261 9.48 -13.23 24.66
C THR A 261 10.93 -13.49 25.04
N PRO A 262 11.60 -14.51 24.43
CA PRO A 262 12.95 -14.93 24.83
C PRO A 262 14.08 -14.01 24.31
N TYR A 263 13.77 -12.74 24.01
CA TYR A 263 14.71 -11.73 23.54
C TYR A 263 14.29 -10.35 24.06
N ASP A 264 15.28 -9.47 24.22
CA ASP A 264 15.12 -8.08 24.62
C ASP A 264 14.63 -7.25 23.41
N PRO A 265 13.60 -6.39 23.57
CA PRO A 265 13.02 -5.62 22.47
C PRO A 265 14.00 -4.62 21.83
N ALA A 266 15.00 -4.13 22.57
CA ALA A 266 16.04 -3.24 22.04
C ALA A 266 16.99 -3.95 21.06
N GLU A 267 17.04 -5.28 21.08
CA GLU A 267 17.86 -6.07 20.15
C GLU A 267 17.36 -6.06 18.70
N GLY A 268 16.08 -5.74 18.48
CA GLY A 268 15.49 -5.50 17.17
C GLY A 268 14.15 -6.19 16.93
N ILE A 269 14.01 -6.79 15.74
CA ILE A 269 12.86 -7.62 15.31
C ILE A 269 13.44 -8.93 14.79
N PRO A 270 13.08 -10.10 15.34
CA PRO A 270 13.70 -11.37 14.98
C PRO A 270 13.36 -11.81 13.54
N GLU A 271 14.08 -12.81 13.03
CA GLU A 271 13.86 -13.39 11.70
C GLU A 271 12.64 -14.31 11.63
N ARG A 272 12.22 -14.87 12.77
CA ARG A 272 11.11 -15.82 12.91
C ARG A 272 10.38 -15.53 14.22
N PRO A 273 9.07 -15.83 14.33
CA PRO A 273 8.42 -15.95 15.63
C PRO A 273 9.23 -16.92 16.52
N PRO A 274 9.44 -16.62 17.81
CA PRO A 274 10.11 -17.56 18.70
C PRO A 274 9.31 -18.86 18.76
N THR A 275 9.95 -19.99 18.48
CA THR A 275 9.35 -21.30 18.77
C THR A 275 9.10 -21.37 20.26
N THR A 276 7.84 -21.51 20.66
CA THR A 276 7.46 -21.79 22.04
C THR A 276 8.23 -23.04 22.49
N GLN A 277 9.10 -22.87 23.48
CA GLN A 277 9.73 -24.01 24.13
C GLN A 277 8.63 -24.69 24.95
N THR A 278 8.08 -25.79 24.42
CA THR A 278 7.31 -26.73 25.24
C THR A 278 8.20 -27.13 26.42
N PRO A 279 7.71 -27.09 27.67
CA PRO A 279 8.44 -27.65 28.80
C PRO A 279 8.87 -29.09 28.46
N GLN A 280 10.12 -29.43 28.77
CA GLN A 280 10.52 -30.83 28.76
C GLN A 280 10.17 -31.41 30.14
N ASP A 281 9.26 -32.39 30.13
CA ASP A 281 8.94 -33.25 31.27
C ASP A 281 10.11 -34.22 31.59
#